data_AF-A0A5R9LEU3-F1
#
_entry.id   AF-A0A5R9LEU3-F1
#
_cell.length_a   1.000
_cell.length_b   1.000
_cell.length_c   1.000
_cell.angle_alpha   90.00
_cell.angle_beta   90.00
_cell.angle_gamma   90.00
#
_symmetry.space_group_name_H-M   'P 1'
#
loop_
_entity.id
_entity.type
_entity.pdbx_description
1 polymer ?
#
loop_
_entity_poly.entity_id
_entity_poly.type
_entity_poly.pdbx_seq_one_letter_code
_entity_poly.pdbx_strand_id
1 'polypeptide(L)'
;MKRIPCVLMCGETSTDAFLLDDDLPKDLQQRDEFLLAIMGSGYALEMNGIGERSPQSSKVTIISQSLSDKADIDYLSVQVSVNQLQIDTLPNDGNMLCAAGDVNAFHKHPLILSAGKE
;
A
#
# COMPACT_ATOMS: atom_id res chain seq x y z
N MET A 1 -6.37 -2.97 19.16
CA MET A 1 -6.26 -3.14 17.70
C MET A 1 -6.37 -1.76 17.05
N LYS A 2 -5.30 -1.28 16.41
CA LYS A 2 -5.32 -0.05 15.62
C LYS A 2 -5.89 -0.41 14.23
N ARG A 3 -6.84 0.38 13.73
CA ARG A 3 -7.38 0.25 12.37
C ARG A 3 -6.85 1.42 11.55
N ILE A 4 -6.40 1.15 10.33
CA ILE A 4 -5.91 2.17 9.41
C ILE A 4 -6.72 2.05 8.12
N PRO A 5 -7.21 3.16 7.55
CA PRO A 5 -7.81 3.17 6.23
C PRO A 5 -6.84 2.60 5.19
N CYS A 6 -7.33 1.71 4.34
CA CYS A 6 -6.53 1.06 3.31
C CYS A 6 -7.35 0.96 2.04
N VAL A 7 -6.70 1.19 0.90
CA VAL A 7 -7.28 0.91 -0.43
C VAL A 7 -6.44 -0.19 -1.05
N LEU A 8 -7.05 -1.33 -1.37
CA LEU A 8 -6.39 -2.37 -2.17
C LEU A 8 -6.64 -2.04 -3.65
N MET A 9 -5.58 -1.87 -4.43
CA MET A 9 -5.71 -1.50 -5.83
C MET A 9 -4.76 -2.32 -6.70
N CYS A 10 -5.27 -2.75 -7.85
CA CYS A 10 -4.47 -3.38 -8.90
C CYS A 10 -4.02 -2.30 -9.89
N GLY A 11 -2.71 -2.10 -9.99
CA GLY A 11 -2.05 -1.29 -11.02
C GLY A 11 -1.36 -2.23 -12.00
N GLU A 12 -1.88 -2.31 -13.22
CA GLU A 12 -1.41 -3.22 -14.27
C GLU A 12 -1.29 -4.70 -13.82
N THR A 13 -0.07 -5.15 -13.50
CA THR A 13 0.24 -6.54 -13.09
C THR A 13 0.56 -6.67 -11.61
N SER A 14 0.34 -5.61 -10.84
CA SER A 14 0.71 -5.48 -9.44
C SER A 14 -0.50 -5.12 -8.59
N THR A 15 -0.56 -5.65 -7.39
CA THR A 15 -1.60 -5.31 -6.40
C THR A 15 -0.93 -4.82 -5.14
N ASP A 16 -1.27 -3.61 -4.73
CA ASP A 16 -0.73 -2.98 -3.53
C ASP A 16 -1.83 -2.55 -2.58
N ALA A 17 -1.50 -2.62 -1.30
CA ALA A 17 -2.23 -1.91 -0.26
C ALA A 17 -1.76 -0.45 -0.20
N PHE A 18 -2.64 0.49 -0.49
CA PHE A 18 -2.37 1.92 -0.35
C PHE A 18 -2.73 2.41 1.05
N LEU A 19 -1.77 3.08 1.70
CA LEU A 19 -1.89 3.66 3.03
C LEU A 19 -1.46 5.14 3.00
N LEU A 20 -2.07 5.96 3.85
CA LEU A 20 -1.60 7.31 4.09
C LEU A 20 -0.50 7.33 5.15
N ASP A 21 0.57 8.09 4.90
CA ASP A 21 1.66 8.27 5.89
C ASP A 21 1.14 8.81 7.24
N ASP A 22 0.11 9.66 7.20
CA ASP A 22 -0.48 10.27 8.41
C ASP A 22 -1.15 9.26 9.35
N ASP A 23 -1.64 8.14 8.82
CA ASP A 23 -2.28 7.11 9.64
C ASP A 23 -1.26 6.12 10.25
N LEU A 24 -0.08 6.01 9.64
CA LEU A 24 0.96 5.07 10.03
C LEU A 24 1.70 5.47 11.31
N PRO A 25 2.28 4.50 12.05
CA PRO A 25 3.25 4.81 13.09
C PRO A 25 4.40 5.65 12.52
N LYS A 26 4.80 6.71 13.22
CA LYS A 26 5.92 7.57 12.79
C LYS A 26 7.30 6.96 13.09
N ASP A 27 7.36 6.02 14.02
CA ASP A 27 8.55 5.20 14.25
C ASP A 27 8.67 4.15 13.16
N LEU A 28 9.82 4.12 12.47
CA LEU A 28 10.03 3.26 11.29
C LEU A 28 9.95 1.77 11.65
N GLN A 29 10.47 1.38 12.82
CA GLN A 29 10.42 -0.02 13.24
C GLN A 29 8.97 -0.46 13.48
N GLN A 30 8.18 0.34 14.21
CA GLN A 30 6.77 0.06 14.44
C GLN A 30 5.95 0.09 13.14
N ARG A 31 6.28 0.98 12.20
CA ARG A 31 5.67 1.00 10.87
C ARG A 31 5.95 -0.31 10.16
N ASP A 32 7.20 -0.74 10.10
CA ASP A 32 7.61 -1.93 9.37
C ASP A 32 7.00 -3.21 9.98
N GLU A 33 7.00 -3.33 11.31
CA GLU A 33 6.29 -4.41 12.03
C GLU A 33 4.79 -4.42 11.70
N PHE A 34 4.18 -3.25 11.59
CA PHE A 34 2.77 -3.11 11.22
C PHE A 34 2.51 -3.53 9.77
N LEU A 35 3.37 -3.14 8.81
CA LEU A 35 3.23 -3.54 7.41
C LEU A 35 3.40 -5.06 7.23
N LEU A 36 4.39 -5.65 7.91
CA LEU A 36 4.58 -7.11 7.95
C LEU A 36 3.31 -7.82 8.45
N ALA A 37 2.70 -7.30 9.51
CA ALA A 37 1.48 -7.86 10.08
C ALA A 37 0.27 -7.73 9.13
N ILE A 38 0.09 -6.59 8.46
CA ILE A 38 -1.01 -6.41 7.49
C ILE A 38 -0.87 -7.39 6.32
N MET A 39 0.33 -7.55 5.78
CA MET A 39 0.55 -8.44 4.63
C MET A 39 0.49 -9.91 5.03
N GLY A 40 0.62 -10.24 6.31
CA GLY A 40 0.63 -11.63 6.78
C GLY A 40 1.98 -12.32 6.57
N SER A 41 3.05 -11.52 6.48
CA SER A 41 4.42 -12.00 6.27
C SER A 41 4.86 -12.97 7.36
N GLY A 42 5.73 -13.91 7.00
CA GLY A 42 6.20 -14.99 7.88
C GLY A 42 5.35 -16.26 7.80
N TYR A 43 4.21 -16.20 7.11
CA TYR A 43 3.45 -17.37 6.67
C TYR A 43 3.58 -17.48 5.15
N ALA A 44 4.01 -18.64 4.65
CA ALA A 44 4.21 -18.85 3.20
C ALA A 44 2.95 -18.60 2.34
N LEU A 45 1.79 -18.61 2.99
CA LEU A 45 0.49 -18.39 2.39
C LEU A 45 -0.13 -17.04 2.75
N GLU A 46 0.56 -16.18 3.50
CA GLU A 46 0.07 -14.86 3.95
C GLU A 46 -1.33 -14.90 4.57
N MET A 47 -1.72 -16.06 5.12
CA MET A 47 -3.11 -16.40 5.42
C MET A 47 -3.75 -15.57 6.53
N ASN A 48 -2.95 -14.80 7.26
CA ASN A 48 -3.40 -13.91 8.33
C ASN A 48 -3.26 -12.43 7.96
N GLY A 49 -3.10 -12.13 6.67
CA GLY A 49 -3.01 -10.78 6.13
C GLY A 49 -3.70 -10.66 4.77
N ILE A 50 -3.45 -9.55 4.09
CA ILE A 50 -4.02 -9.24 2.77
C ILE A 50 -3.10 -9.58 1.60
N GLY A 51 -1.88 -10.05 1.86
CA GLY A 51 -0.96 -10.47 0.81
C GLY A 51 -1.44 -11.72 0.08
N GLU A 52 -1.20 -11.78 -1.22
CA GLU A 52 -1.67 -12.88 -2.07
C GLU A 52 -0.56 -13.86 -2.49
N ARG A 53 0.48 -14.02 -1.66
CA ARG A 53 1.51 -15.08 -1.78
C ARG A 53 2.43 -14.91 -2.99
N SER A 54 2.53 -13.70 -3.53
CA SER A 54 3.43 -13.39 -4.63
C SER A 54 4.14 -12.06 -4.40
N PRO A 55 5.38 -11.87 -4.89
CA PRO A 55 6.06 -10.58 -4.79
C PRO A 55 5.24 -9.43 -5.41
N GLN A 56 4.50 -9.70 -6.50
CA GLN A 56 3.67 -8.72 -7.19
C GLN A 56 2.41 -8.31 -6.41
N SER A 57 2.05 -9.06 -5.37
CA SER A 57 0.87 -8.82 -4.52
C SER A 57 1.17 -8.79 -3.02
N SER A 58 2.45 -8.77 -2.64
CA SER A 58 2.94 -8.61 -1.26
C SER A 58 3.69 -7.28 -1.13
N LYS A 59 2.95 -6.19 -1.37
CA LYS A 59 3.47 -4.83 -1.42
C LYS A 59 2.52 -3.83 -0.78
N VAL A 60 3.12 -2.75 -0.31
CA VAL A 60 2.41 -1.61 0.25
C VAL A 60 2.91 -0.37 -0.46
N THR A 61 1.98 0.48 -0.87
CA THR A 61 2.30 1.83 -1.33
C THR A 61 1.89 2.83 -0.26
N ILE A 62 2.82 3.66 0.18
CA ILE A 62 2.57 4.75 1.13
C ILE A 62 2.55 6.05 0.35
N ILE A 63 1.50 6.84 0.54
CA ILE A 63 1.38 8.18 -0.07
C ILE A 63 1.15 9.25 0.99
N SER A 64 1.61 10.46 0.69
CA SER A 64 1.34 11.66 1.45
C SER A 64 1.28 12.88 0.53
N GLN A 65 0.82 14.02 1.04
CA GLN A 65 0.98 15.27 0.30
C GLN A 65 2.45 15.64 0.26
N SER A 66 2.95 15.99 -0.93
CA SER A 66 4.34 16.43 -1.05
C SER A 66 4.51 17.82 -0.43
N LEU A 67 5.66 18.03 0.20
CA LEU A 67 6.11 19.37 0.60
C LEU A 67 6.86 20.08 -0.53
N SER A 68 7.16 19.38 -1.62
CA SER A 68 7.82 19.91 -2.81
C SER A 68 6.84 20.75 -3.64
N ASP A 69 7.30 21.86 -4.20
CA ASP A 69 6.54 22.65 -5.17
C ASP A 69 6.47 21.97 -6.56
N LYS A 70 7.15 20.83 -6.74
CA LYS A 70 7.25 20.10 -8.01
C LYS A 70 6.40 18.83 -8.08
N ALA A 71 5.73 18.47 -6.99
CA ALA A 71 4.93 17.24 -6.92
C ALA A 71 3.69 17.47 -6.06
N ASP A 72 2.58 16.81 -6.39
CA ASP A 72 1.36 16.86 -5.58
C ASP A 72 1.40 15.85 -4.42
N ILE A 73 2.09 14.72 -4.62
CA ILE A 73 2.19 13.62 -3.66
C ILE A 73 3.63 13.11 -3.55
N ASP A 74 4.00 12.70 -2.35
CA ASP A 74 5.15 11.83 -2.15
C ASP A 74 4.67 10.38 -2.19
N TYR A 75 5.48 9.53 -2.83
CA TYR A 75 5.17 8.14 -3.10
C TYR A 75 6.32 7.26 -2.63
N LEU A 76 6.00 6.24 -1.84
CA LEU A 76 6.95 5.23 -1.39
C LEU A 76 6.39 3.84 -1.64
N SER A 77 7.10 3.07 -2.46
CA SER A 77 6.84 1.65 -2.66
C SER A 77 7.59 0.84 -1.60
N VAL A 78 6.89 -0.11 -0.99
CA VAL A 78 7.40 -0.99 0.06
C VAL A 78 7.16 -2.44 -0.35
N GLN A 79 8.23 -3.14 -0.68
CA GLN A 79 8.18 -4.58 -0.90
C GLN A 79 8.18 -5.30 0.43
N VAL A 80 7.18 -6.16 0.65
CA VAL A 80 7.12 -7.05 1.80
C VAL A 80 7.54 -8.45 1.38
N SER A 81 8.45 -9.05 2.13
CA SER A 81 8.84 -10.43 1.88
C SER A 81 7.75 -11.39 2.36
N VAL A 82 7.31 -12.30 1.50
CA VAL A 82 6.29 -13.31 1.84
C VAL A 82 6.78 -14.25 2.95
N ASN A 83 8.00 -14.79 2.78
CA ASN A 83 8.54 -15.86 3.64
C ASN A 83 9.51 -15.35 4.72
N GLN A 84 9.94 -14.09 4.64
CA GLN A 84 10.91 -13.50 5.55
C GLN A 84 10.27 -12.27 6.18
N LEU A 85 10.48 -12.08 7.48
CA LEU A 85 10.05 -10.87 8.19
C LEU A 85 10.94 -9.68 7.82
N GLN A 86 10.88 -9.28 6.56
CA GLN A 86 11.74 -8.25 5.98
C GLN A 86 10.93 -7.35 5.06
N ILE A 87 11.38 -6.10 5.01
CA ILE A 87 10.85 -5.05 4.15
C ILE A 87 12.00 -4.49 3.31
N ASP A 88 11.71 -4.17 2.06
CA ASP A 88 12.61 -3.43 1.18
C ASP A 88 11.90 -2.20 0.61
N THR A 89 12.51 -1.03 0.78
CA THR A 89 12.02 0.27 0.31
C THR A 89 12.92 0.89 -0.76
N LEU A 90 13.93 0.15 -1.24
CA LEU A 90 14.79 0.57 -2.33
C LEU A 90 14.12 0.52 -3.70
N PRO A 91 13.33 -0.52 -4.06
CA PRO A 91 12.73 -0.60 -5.38
C PRO A 91 11.53 0.34 -5.47
N ASN A 92 11.46 1.05 -6.60
CA ASN A 92 10.22 1.69 -7.03
C ASN A 92 9.39 0.70 -7.84
N ASP A 93 8.07 0.78 -7.70
CA ASP A 93 7.14 0.07 -8.56
C ASP A 93 6.46 1.03 -9.54
N GLY A 94 6.85 0.96 -10.81
CA GLY A 94 6.27 1.78 -11.87
C GLY A 94 4.82 1.44 -12.19
N ASN A 95 4.39 0.20 -11.93
CA ASN A 95 3.02 -0.25 -12.24
C ASN A 95 1.99 0.43 -11.34
N MET A 96 2.39 0.80 -10.12
CA MET A 96 1.50 1.38 -9.12
C MET A 96 1.45 2.90 -9.18
N LEU A 97 2.33 3.55 -9.95
CA LEU A 97 2.28 4.99 -10.19
C LEU A 97 0.99 5.42 -10.87
N CYS A 98 0.42 4.59 -11.76
CA CYS A 98 -0.85 4.88 -12.43
C CYS A 98 -2.04 4.92 -11.44
N ALA A 99 -1.97 4.13 -10.37
CA ALA A 99 -3.00 4.04 -9.33
C ALA A 99 -2.87 5.13 -8.25
N ALA A 100 -1.65 5.63 -7.99
CA ALA A 100 -1.39 6.56 -6.90
C ALA A 100 -2.17 7.89 -7.00
N GLY A 101 -2.31 8.43 -8.22
CA GLY A 101 -3.10 9.64 -8.46
C GLY A 101 -4.58 9.47 -8.12
N ASP A 102 -5.17 8.35 -8.55
CA ASP A 102 -6.57 8.02 -8.31
C ASP A 102 -6.85 7.81 -6.82
N VAL A 103 -6.00 7.06 -6.11
CA VAL A 103 -6.15 6.81 -4.67
C VAL A 103 -6.09 8.12 -3.86
N ASN A 104 -5.18 9.04 -4.20
CA ASN A 104 -5.12 10.36 -3.55
C ASN A 104 -6.42 11.17 -3.75
N ALA A 105 -7.06 11.05 -4.91
CA ALA A 105 -8.35 11.68 -5.16
C ALA A 105 -9.48 11.02 -4.34
N PHE A 106 -9.52 9.68 -4.28
CA PHE A 106 -10.54 8.92 -3.52
C PHE A 106 -10.48 9.17 -2.02
N HIS A 107 -9.30 9.34 -1.45
CA HIS A 107 -9.16 9.59 -0.01
C HIS A 107 -9.63 10.99 0.41
N LYS A 108 -9.67 11.97 -0.52
CA LYS A 108 -10.16 13.34 -0.26
C LYS A 108 -11.67 13.48 -0.45
N HIS A 109 -12.33 12.62 -1.23
CA HIS A 109 -13.80 12.58 -1.36
C HIS A 109 -14.31 11.15 -1.65
N PRO A 110 -15.23 10.59 -0.83
CA PRO A 110 -15.82 9.28 -1.14
C PRO A 110 -16.79 9.42 -2.32
N LEU A 111 -16.38 8.97 -3.51
CA LEU A 111 -17.32 8.79 -4.63
C LEU A 111 -18.12 7.51 -4.44
N ILE A 112 -19.44 7.66 -4.42
CA ILE A 112 -20.40 6.56 -4.59
C ILE A 112 -20.31 6.13 -6.06
N LEU A 113 -19.76 4.95 -6.33
CA LEU A 113 -19.82 4.31 -7.64
C LEU A 113 -20.99 3.31 -7.66
N SER A 114 -21.96 3.54 -8.54
CA SER A 114 -22.94 2.51 -8.91
C SER A 114 -22.47 1.84 -10.21
N ALA A 115 -22.13 0.55 -10.15
CA ALA A 115 -21.95 -0.25 -11.35
C ALA A 115 -23.33 -0.84 -11.74
N GLY A 116 -24.00 -0.19 -12.69
CA GLY A 116 -25.15 -0.76 -13.38
C GLY A 116 -24.69 -1.79 -14.39
N LYS A 117 -25.23 -3.02 -14.33
CA LYS A 117 -25.19 -3.97 -15.44
C LYS A 117 -26.22 -3.53 -16.48
N GLU A 118 -25.79 -3.38 -17.72
CA GLU A 118 -26.59 -3.88 -18.84
C GLU A 118 -26.21 -5.35 -19.09
#